data_AF-A0A8C5SYN2-F1
#
_entry.id   AF-A0A8C5SYN2-F1
#
_cell.length_a   1.000
_cell.length_b   1.000
_cell.length_c   1.000
_cell.angle_alpha   90.00
_cell.angle_beta   90.00
_cell.angle_gamma   90.00
#
_symmetry.space_group_name_H-M   'P 1'
#
loop_
_entity.id
_entity.type
_entity.pdbx_description
1 polymer ?
#
loop_
_entity_poly.entity_id
_entity_poly.type
_entity_poly.pdbx_seq_one_letter_code
_entity_poly.pdbx_strand_id
1 'polypeptide(L)'
;MLRSLRKLIPRGYQLEQDGFLYPRTWQRTMSTQNVQLQPEMLRAALVTSQNDPAKHSEEHLGQYYIISPAEVKEALPHGLPARFKLQMKTFNEACVMVRQPAVELITYLKHTNLSHPAVRYLLYGEKSTGKTMVLCHAVHYCARQNWVIVHIPDAHLWVKNCKELIPSSYNNERLDQPVEAANWLKNFRTTNGKLLAQIKTKQKYIWGKRDITEEGCSLSDLAEKGLAWVTYASDAVGVILKELKQQSCQGSFRLLVAVDGINSLWGKTALKHNKQNVSVEELTLIHNLRKMVENDWAGGAIVATLSQTGAPFTPRPLYLPHELLGRDGFATLDPFVPIEVCNYTDAEFESCYQYYLERKWLQHEKANTKEGRMELRFLSGRNPGLFERISAFL
;
A
#
# COMPACT_ATOMS: atom_id res chain seq x y z
N MET A 1 10.10 -2.10 42.94
CA MET A 1 10.18 -1.74 41.52
C MET A 1 8.81 -1.70 40.80
N LEU A 2 7.84 -2.57 41.11
CA LEU A 2 6.51 -2.58 40.44
C LEU A 2 5.61 -1.35 40.72
N ARG A 3 5.84 -0.58 41.79
CA ARG A 3 5.02 0.59 42.14
C ARG A 3 5.35 1.84 41.32
N SER A 4 6.57 1.98 40.80
CA SER A 4 7.00 3.14 40.00
C SER A 4 6.56 3.05 38.52
N LEU A 5 6.35 1.85 37.99
CA LEU A 5 5.90 1.61 36.61
C LEU A 5 4.43 1.97 36.36
N ARG A 6 3.58 2.02 37.40
CA ARG A 6 2.15 2.36 37.26
C ARG A 6 1.90 3.78 36.76
N LYS A 7 2.87 4.69 36.92
CA LYS A 7 2.78 6.09 36.46
C LYS A 7 3.11 6.28 34.97
N LEU A 8 3.62 5.24 34.29
CA LEU A 8 4.01 5.27 32.88
C LEU A 8 3.03 4.52 31.96
N ILE A 9 1.89 4.07 32.50
CA ILE A 9 0.89 3.32 31.73
C ILE A 9 0.08 4.31 30.87
N PRO A 10 -0.01 4.09 29.53
CA PRO A 10 -0.87 4.89 28.66
C PRO A 10 -2.33 4.90 29.14
N ARG A 11 -3.01 6.05 29.02
CA ARG A 11 -4.44 6.15 29.37
C ARG A 11 -5.23 5.14 28.54
N GLY A 12 -5.84 4.15 29.20
CA GLY A 12 -6.61 3.09 28.53
C GLY A 12 -6.14 1.66 28.79
N TYR A 13 -4.99 1.46 29.43
CA TYR A 13 -4.47 0.13 29.78
C TYR A 13 -4.33 -0.05 31.29
N GLN A 14 -4.39 -1.29 31.78
CA GLN A 14 -4.08 -1.61 33.18
C GLN A 14 -3.21 -2.87 33.26
N LEU A 15 -2.25 -2.84 34.19
CA LEU A 15 -1.22 -3.86 34.36
C LEU A 15 -1.69 -4.86 35.44
N GLU A 16 -1.93 -6.12 35.06
CA GLU A 16 -2.41 -7.16 35.99
C GLU A 16 -1.28 -7.85 36.76
N GLN A 17 -1.63 -8.68 37.75
CA GLN A 17 -0.67 -9.38 38.65
C GLN A 17 0.31 -10.28 37.89
N ASP A 18 -0.04 -10.70 36.68
CA ASP A 18 0.80 -11.49 35.78
C ASP A 18 1.84 -10.65 35.02
N GLY A 19 1.86 -9.32 35.20
CA GLY A 19 2.84 -8.42 34.59
C GLY A 19 2.47 -7.88 33.20
N PHE A 20 1.28 -8.19 32.69
CA PHE A 20 0.84 -7.84 31.33
C PHE A 20 -0.15 -6.67 31.28
N LEU A 21 -0.12 -5.93 30.16
CA LEU A 21 -0.98 -4.78 29.87
C LEU A 21 -2.19 -5.21 29.03
N TYR A 22 -3.39 -5.05 29.58
CA TYR A 22 -4.64 -5.28 28.87
C TYR A 22 -5.33 -3.94 28.56
N PRO A 23 -5.95 -3.76 27.38
CA PRO A 23 -6.84 -2.63 27.13
C PRO A 23 -8.03 -2.68 28.10
N ARG A 24 -8.43 -1.54 28.68
CA ARG A 24 -9.55 -1.46 29.64
C ARG A 24 -10.89 -1.94 29.08
N THR A 25 -11.06 -1.93 27.77
CA THR A 25 -12.23 -2.52 27.08
C THR A 25 -12.37 -4.01 27.34
N TRP A 26 -11.26 -4.72 27.57
CA TRP A 26 -11.25 -6.15 27.92
C TRP A 26 -11.74 -6.41 29.35
N GLN A 27 -11.47 -5.51 30.31
CA GLN A 27 -11.88 -5.72 31.71
C GLN A 27 -13.36 -5.48 31.96
N ARG A 28 -14.04 -4.58 31.23
CA ARG A 28 -15.52 -4.47 31.28
C ARG A 28 -16.19 -5.80 30.95
N THR A 29 -15.52 -6.64 30.15
CA THR A 29 -15.98 -7.97 29.72
C THR A 29 -15.53 -9.08 30.69
N MET A 30 -14.47 -8.88 31.47
CA MET A 30 -13.93 -9.87 32.42
C MET A 30 -14.50 -9.77 33.85
N SER A 31 -15.14 -8.66 34.23
CA SER A 31 -15.79 -8.54 35.55
C SER A 31 -17.04 -9.41 35.71
N THR A 32 -17.53 -10.02 34.63
CA THR A 32 -18.55 -11.07 34.67
C THR A 32 -17.87 -12.44 34.67
N GLN A 33 -17.87 -13.05 35.85
CA GLN A 33 -17.30 -14.35 36.27
C GLN A 33 -17.21 -15.45 35.20
N ASN A 34 -16.10 -16.22 35.25
CA ASN A 34 -15.95 -17.64 34.87
C ASN A 34 -17.01 -18.24 33.91
N VAL A 35 -16.99 -17.80 32.66
CA VAL A 35 -17.64 -18.51 31.56
C VAL A 35 -16.59 -18.67 30.46
N GLN A 36 -16.43 -19.87 29.92
CA GLN A 36 -15.75 -20.09 28.64
C GLN A 36 -16.18 -18.98 27.68
N LEU A 37 -15.28 -18.03 27.38
CA LEU A 37 -15.58 -16.90 26.52
C LEU A 37 -16.19 -17.44 25.23
N GLN A 38 -17.48 -17.17 25.02
CA GLN A 38 -18.17 -17.62 23.82
C GLN A 38 -17.40 -17.11 22.60
N PRO A 39 -17.19 -17.92 21.54
CA PRO A 39 -16.41 -17.53 20.37
C PRO A 39 -16.83 -16.16 19.81
N GLU A 40 -18.13 -15.84 19.88
CA GLU A 40 -18.73 -14.57 19.44
C GLU A 40 -18.25 -13.34 20.24
N MET A 41 -17.97 -13.48 21.53
CA MET A 41 -17.46 -12.38 22.37
C MET A 41 -15.98 -12.06 22.09
N LEU A 42 -15.19 -13.08 21.73
CA LEU A 42 -13.80 -12.91 21.27
C LEU A 42 -13.76 -12.30 19.87
N ARG A 43 -14.66 -12.72 18.97
CA ARG A 43 -14.83 -12.09 17.64
C ARG A 43 -15.08 -10.58 17.77
N ALA A 44 -15.97 -10.19 18.69
CA ALA A 44 -16.34 -8.80 18.92
C ALA A 44 -15.21 -7.93 19.52
N ALA A 45 -14.24 -8.55 20.20
CA ALA A 45 -13.08 -7.84 20.76
C ALA A 45 -11.96 -7.63 19.72
N LEU A 46 -11.81 -8.60 18.79
CA LEU A 46 -10.76 -8.60 17.76
C LEU A 46 -11.17 -7.88 16.49
N VAL A 47 -12.45 -7.99 16.09
CA VAL A 47 -13.00 -7.33 14.91
C VAL A 47 -13.70 -6.05 15.32
N THR A 48 -13.31 -4.93 14.72
CA THR A 48 -13.97 -3.64 14.91
C THR A 48 -15.38 -3.69 14.33
N SER A 49 -16.37 -3.14 15.05
CA SER A 49 -17.68 -2.84 14.46
C SER A 49 -17.60 -1.73 13.40
N GLN A 50 -16.51 -0.96 13.41
CA GLN A 50 -16.27 0.15 12.50
C GLN A 50 -15.48 -0.30 11.27
N ASN A 51 -16.19 -0.71 10.21
CA ASN A 51 -15.59 -1.07 8.92
C ASN A 51 -15.23 0.14 8.04
N ASP A 52 -15.21 1.36 8.59
CA ASP A 52 -14.98 2.59 7.84
C ASP A 52 -13.61 3.19 8.12
N PRO A 53 -12.65 3.11 7.16
CA PRO A 53 -11.30 3.63 7.34
C PRO A 53 -11.25 5.10 7.74
N ALA A 54 -12.27 5.88 7.34
CA ALA A 54 -12.35 7.30 7.66
C ALA A 54 -12.59 7.58 9.14
N LYS A 55 -13.11 6.62 9.90
CA LYS A 55 -13.47 6.81 11.31
C LYS A 55 -12.52 6.11 12.27
N HIS A 56 -11.54 5.37 11.75
CA HIS A 56 -10.52 4.75 12.59
C HIS A 56 -9.74 5.82 13.38
N SER A 57 -9.50 5.50 14.65
CA SER A 57 -8.87 6.33 15.67
C SER A 57 -7.89 5.48 16.48
N GLU A 58 -7.22 6.09 17.44
CA GLU A 58 -6.30 5.39 18.36
C GLU A 58 -6.99 4.28 19.17
N GLU A 59 -8.32 4.35 19.36
CA GLU A 59 -9.09 3.34 20.09
C GLU A 59 -9.18 2.00 19.35
N HIS A 60 -9.01 2.04 18.02
CA HIS A 60 -9.14 0.87 17.14
C HIS A 60 -7.80 0.18 16.87
N LEU A 61 -6.70 0.66 17.47
CA LEU A 61 -5.36 0.13 17.21
C LEU A 61 -5.25 -1.35 17.61
N GLY A 62 -4.71 -2.16 16.70
CA GLY A 62 -4.55 -3.61 16.88
C GLY A 62 -5.82 -4.41 16.58
N GLN A 63 -6.96 -3.77 16.31
CA GLN A 63 -8.18 -4.47 15.91
C GLN A 63 -8.24 -4.66 14.40
N TYR A 64 -9.02 -5.64 13.95
CA TYR A 64 -9.22 -5.96 12.54
C TYR A 64 -10.53 -5.36 12.03
N TYR A 65 -10.49 -4.72 10.87
CA TYR A 65 -11.71 -4.31 10.17
C TYR A 65 -11.91 -5.19 8.93
N ILE A 66 -13.17 -5.41 8.57
CA ILE A 66 -13.54 -6.28 7.44
C ILE A 66 -13.78 -5.42 6.21
N ILE A 67 -13.13 -5.77 5.11
CA ILE A 67 -13.37 -5.21 3.78
C ILE A 67 -14.32 -6.15 3.03
N SER A 68 -15.38 -5.61 2.44
CA SER A 68 -16.27 -6.43 1.64
C SER A 68 -15.54 -6.96 0.38
N PRO A 69 -15.78 -8.21 -0.05
CA PRO A 69 -15.10 -8.76 -1.24
C PRO A 69 -15.34 -7.96 -2.52
N ALA A 70 -16.48 -7.26 -2.62
CA ALA A 70 -16.77 -6.34 -3.72
C ALA A 70 -15.87 -5.10 -3.66
N GLU A 71 -15.72 -4.48 -2.49
CA GLU A 71 -14.82 -3.34 -2.30
C GLU A 71 -13.36 -3.71 -2.54
N VAL A 72 -12.93 -4.93 -2.18
CA VAL A 72 -11.56 -5.38 -2.49
C VAL A 72 -11.35 -5.41 -4.01
N LYS A 73 -12.31 -5.94 -4.77
CA LYS A 73 -12.20 -6.03 -6.24
C LYS A 73 -12.24 -4.65 -6.91
N GLU A 74 -13.03 -3.72 -6.39
CA GLU A 74 -13.15 -2.36 -6.92
C GLU A 74 -11.97 -1.48 -6.49
N ALA A 75 -11.70 -1.35 -5.19
CA ALA A 75 -10.69 -0.44 -4.65
C ALA A 75 -9.26 -0.97 -4.76
N LEU A 76 -9.05 -2.29 -4.64
CA LEU A 76 -7.73 -2.93 -4.59
C LEU A 76 -7.62 -4.14 -5.54
N PRO A 77 -7.90 -3.97 -6.86
CA PRO A 77 -7.75 -5.06 -7.83
C PRO A 77 -6.30 -5.57 -7.90
N HIS A 78 -5.35 -4.67 -7.69
CA HIS A 78 -3.91 -4.90 -7.62
C HIS A 78 -3.33 -4.23 -6.36
N GLY A 79 -2.15 -4.68 -5.90
CA GLY A 79 -1.46 -4.14 -4.72
C GLY A 79 -1.41 -5.03 -3.51
N LEU A 80 -2.45 -5.83 -3.29
CA LEU A 80 -2.43 -6.75 -2.16
C LEU A 80 -1.28 -7.75 -2.30
N PRO A 81 -0.44 -7.92 -1.26
CA PRO A 81 0.64 -8.89 -1.27
C PRO A 81 0.14 -10.29 -1.59
N ALA A 82 0.91 -11.06 -2.37
CA ALA A 82 0.51 -12.40 -2.82
C ALA A 82 0.10 -13.34 -1.67
N ARG A 83 0.78 -13.23 -0.53
CA ARG A 83 0.45 -14.01 0.67
C ARG A 83 -0.82 -13.56 1.36
N PHE A 84 -1.06 -12.26 1.39
CA PHE A 84 -2.33 -11.76 1.91
C PHE A 84 -3.50 -12.21 1.02
N LYS A 85 -3.33 -12.23 -0.31
CA LYS A 85 -4.31 -12.83 -1.22
C LYS A 85 -4.57 -14.31 -0.93
N LEU A 86 -3.53 -15.08 -0.61
CA LEU A 86 -3.68 -16.48 -0.20
C LEU A 86 -4.46 -16.59 1.11
N GLN A 87 -4.09 -15.80 2.12
CA GLN A 87 -4.78 -15.73 3.41
C GLN A 87 -6.26 -15.38 3.24
N MET A 88 -6.58 -14.37 2.43
CA MET A 88 -7.96 -13.98 2.12
C MET A 88 -8.74 -15.12 1.44
N LYS A 89 -8.12 -15.83 0.51
CA LYS A 89 -8.74 -16.98 -0.15
C LYS A 89 -8.97 -18.14 0.82
N THR A 90 -8.05 -18.37 1.76
CA THR A 90 -8.17 -19.44 2.74
C THR A 90 -9.21 -19.14 3.81
N PHE A 91 -9.28 -17.89 4.29
CA PHE A 91 -10.24 -17.48 5.32
C PHE A 91 -11.59 -17.05 4.75
N ASN A 92 -11.72 -16.91 3.43
CA ASN A 92 -12.89 -16.34 2.74
C ASN A 92 -13.29 -14.95 3.23
N GLU A 93 -12.36 -14.21 3.84
CA GLU A 93 -12.59 -12.91 4.46
C GLU A 93 -11.38 -11.99 4.22
N ALA A 94 -11.64 -10.70 4.05
CA ALA A 94 -10.62 -9.68 3.86
C ALA A 94 -10.48 -8.83 5.13
N CYS A 95 -9.74 -9.34 6.12
CA CYS A 95 -9.53 -8.67 7.40
C CYS A 95 -8.16 -7.97 7.41
N VAL A 96 -8.16 -6.66 7.68
CA VAL A 96 -6.94 -5.85 7.77
C VAL A 96 -6.84 -5.27 9.17
N MET A 97 -5.66 -5.36 9.79
CA MET A 97 -5.42 -4.80 11.12
C MET A 97 -5.17 -3.29 11.04
N VAL A 98 -5.81 -2.52 11.92
CA VAL A 98 -5.59 -1.08 12.07
C VAL A 98 -4.30 -0.86 12.84
N ARG A 99 -3.32 -0.24 12.17
CA ARG A 99 -2.00 0.05 12.73
C ARG A 99 -1.77 1.55 12.94
N GLN A 100 -0.91 1.89 13.89
CA GLN A 100 -0.55 3.27 14.21
C GLN A 100 -0.08 4.09 12.99
N PRO A 101 0.89 3.64 12.17
CA PRO A 101 1.33 4.42 10.99
C PRO A 101 0.23 4.64 9.95
N ALA A 102 -0.76 3.74 9.87
CA ALA A 102 -1.90 3.93 8.96
C ALA A 102 -2.86 5.00 9.47
N VAL A 103 -3.16 5.01 10.77
CA VAL A 103 -4.01 6.03 11.41
C VAL A 103 -3.34 7.40 11.33
N GLU A 104 -2.04 7.47 11.56
CA GLU A 104 -1.24 8.69 11.41
C GLU A 104 -1.30 9.23 9.97
N LEU A 105 -1.02 8.38 8.98
CA LEU A 105 -1.10 8.76 7.56
C LEU A 105 -2.50 9.22 7.15
N ILE A 106 -3.55 8.51 7.56
CA ILE A 106 -4.94 8.89 7.28
C ILE A 106 -5.27 10.23 7.94
N THR A 107 -4.75 10.50 9.14
CA THR A 107 -4.93 11.78 9.83
C THR A 107 -4.26 12.91 9.05
N TYR A 108 -3.04 12.72 8.55
CA TYR A 108 -2.41 13.70 7.66
C TYR A 108 -3.25 13.93 6.40
N LEU A 109 -3.72 12.87 5.73
CA LEU A 109 -4.57 12.97 4.53
C LEU A 109 -5.94 13.65 4.79
N LYS A 110 -6.44 13.64 6.03
CA LYS A 110 -7.66 14.38 6.40
C LYS A 110 -7.41 15.87 6.54
N HIS A 111 -6.24 16.24 7.06
CA HIS A 111 -5.85 17.62 7.30
C HIS A 111 -5.07 18.25 6.14
N THR A 112 -4.81 17.53 5.04
CA THR A 112 -4.13 18.09 3.88
C THR A 112 -4.99 19.16 3.21
N ASN A 113 -4.43 20.37 3.12
CA ASN A 113 -4.99 21.44 2.32
C ASN A 113 -4.66 21.19 0.84
N LEU A 114 -5.70 20.95 0.03
CA LEU A 114 -5.59 20.63 -1.39
C LEU A 114 -5.14 21.82 -2.25
N SER A 115 -5.15 23.04 -1.70
CA SER A 115 -4.63 24.23 -2.39
C SER A 115 -3.10 24.32 -2.39
N HIS A 116 -2.43 23.59 -1.49
CA HIS A 116 -0.98 23.51 -1.42
C HIS A 116 -0.43 22.47 -2.42
N PRO A 117 0.86 22.55 -2.77
CA PRO A 117 1.50 21.52 -3.59
C PRO A 117 1.37 20.14 -2.95
N ALA A 118 1.34 19.10 -3.79
CA ALA A 118 1.13 17.73 -3.35
C ALA A 118 2.17 17.30 -2.31
N VAL A 119 1.69 16.93 -1.12
CA VAL A 119 2.55 16.45 -0.03
C VAL A 119 3.02 15.03 -0.33
N ARG A 120 4.32 14.79 -0.13
CA ARG A 120 4.96 13.48 -0.29
C ARG A 120 5.09 12.79 1.07
N TYR A 121 4.45 11.65 1.23
CA TYR A 121 4.58 10.76 2.38
C TYR A 121 5.42 9.55 2.00
N LEU A 122 6.44 9.23 2.79
CA LEU A 122 7.32 8.10 2.53
C LEU A 122 7.27 7.08 3.69
N LEU A 123 6.67 5.92 3.42
CA LEU A 123 6.63 4.79 4.34
C LEU A 123 7.95 4.01 4.26
N TYR A 124 8.72 3.98 5.35
CA TYR A 124 9.97 3.22 5.44
C TYR A 124 9.97 2.27 6.64
N GLY A 125 10.91 1.34 6.69
CA GLY A 125 11.04 0.38 7.79
C GLY A 125 11.59 -0.96 7.33
N GLU A 126 11.88 -1.84 8.29
CA GLU A 126 12.52 -3.13 8.05
C GLU A 126 11.73 -4.04 7.09
N LYS A 127 12.39 -5.08 6.59
CA LYS A 127 11.73 -6.07 5.74
C LYS A 127 10.53 -6.71 6.46
N SER A 128 9.42 -6.89 5.74
CA SER A 128 8.23 -7.59 6.24
C SER A 128 7.48 -6.91 7.40
N THR A 129 7.67 -5.60 7.63
CA THR A 129 6.92 -4.84 8.65
C THR A 129 5.49 -4.45 8.25
N GLY A 130 5.05 -4.75 7.03
CA GLY A 130 3.68 -4.45 6.58
C GLY A 130 3.48 -3.07 5.93
N LYS A 131 4.55 -2.42 5.44
CA LYS A 131 4.47 -1.15 4.69
C LYS A 131 3.41 -1.15 3.59
N THR A 132 3.39 -2.18 2.74
CA THR A 132 2.39 -2.33 1.68
C THR A 132 0.96 -2.42 2.22
N MET A 133 0.75 -3.09 3.36
CA MET A 133 -0.58 -3.18 3.98
C MET A 133 -1.04 -1.81 4.50
N VAL A 134 -0.13 -1.02 5.08
CA VAL A 134 -0.40 0.37 5.48
C VAL A 134 -0.76 1.23 4.26
N LEU A 135 -0.02 1.08 3.14
CA LEU A 135 -0.36 1.74 1.88
C LEU A 135 -1.75 1.34 1.37
N CYS A 136 -2.07 0.04 1.34
CA CYS A 136 -3.38 -0.46 0.91
C CYS A 136 -4.51 0.05 1.80
N HIS A 137 -4.29 0.21 3.10
CA HIS A 137 -5.27 0.80 4.02
C HIS A 137 -5.55 2.27 3.66
N ALA A 138 -4.50 3.05 3.37
CA ALA A 138 -4.66 4.43 2.89
C ALA A 138 -5.36 4.51 1.52
N VAL A 139 -5.05 3.59 0.61
CA VAL A 139 -5.71 3.49 -0.70
C VAL A 139 -7.21 3.17 -0.53
N HIS A 140 -7.57 2.23 0.35
CA HIS A 140 -8.96 1.89 0.64
C HIS A 140 -9.73 3.07 1.27
N TYR A 141 -9.09 3.83 2.16
CA TYR A 141 -9.63 5.08 2.68
C TYR A 141 -9.94 6.08 1.56
N CYS A 142 -8.97 6.34 0.68
CA CYS A 142 -9.13 7.28 -0.43
C CYS A 142 -10.19 6.81 -1.45
N ALA A 143 -10.32 5.50 -1.67
CA ALA A 143 -11.34 4.94 -2.56
C ALA A 143 -12.75 5.25 -2.06
N ARG A 144 -13.00 5.10 -0.76
CA ARG A 144 -14.31 5.46 -0.16
C ARG A 144 -14.60 6.95 -0.19
N GLN A 145 -13.58 7.78 -0.20
CA GLN A 145 -13.70 9.24 -0.32
C GLN A 145 -13.82 9.72 -1.77
N ASN A 146 -13.97 8.81 -2.75
CA ASN A 146 -14.05 9.09 -4.18
C ASN A 146 -12.83 9.86 -4.74
N TRP A 147 -11.62 9.55 -4.27
CA TRP A 147 -10.39 10.07 -4.88
C TRP A 147 -10.05 9.28 -6.14
N VAL A 148 -9.40 9.93 -7.11
CA VAL A 148 -8.76 9.25 -8.23
C VAL A 148 -7.48 8.60 -7.73
N ILE A 149 -7.37 7.28 -7.88
CA ILE A 149 -6.27 6.49 -7.33
C ILE A 149 -5.35 6.06 -8.47
N VAL A 150 -4.13 6.60 -8.46
CA VAL A 150 -3.01 6.13 -9.29
C VAL A 150 -2.18 5.20 -8.42
N HIS A 151 -2.52 3.91 -8.42
CA HIS A 151 -1.85 2.91 -7.60
C HIS A 151 -0.88 2.05 -8.44
N ILE A 152 0.37 1.97 -7.98
CA ILE A 152 1.45 1.20 -8.58
C ILE A 152 1.90 0.16 -7.55
N PRO A 153 1.59 -1.13 -7.76
CA PRO A 153 1.64 -2.15 -6.72
C PRO A 153 3.05 -2.67 -6.42
N ASP A 154 3.95 -2.61 -7.40
CA ASP A 154 5.37 -2.89 -7.21
C ASP A 154 6.13 -2.26 -8.38
N ALA A 155 6.73 -1.10 -8.15
CA ALA A 155 7.53 -0.41 -9.14
C ALA A 155 8.80 -1.19 -9.52
N HIS A 156 9.18 -2.24 -8.77
CA HIS A 156 10.28 -3.11 -9.16
C HIS A 156 9.96 -3.98 -10.37
N LEU A 157 8.68 -4.32 -10.59
CA LEU A 157 8.26 -5.12 -11.76
C LEU A 157 8.52 -4.39 -13.08
N TRP A 158 8.54 -3.05 -13.06
CA TRP A 158 8.83 -2.24 -14.23
C TRP A 158 10.33 -2.16 -14.54
N VAL A 159 11.21 -2.58 -13.62
CA VAL A 159 12.68 -2.53 -13.82
C VAL A 159 13.32 -3.93 -13.86
N LYS A 160 12.51 -5.00 -13.79
CA LYS A 160 12.98 -6.40 -13.83
C LYS A 160 11.95 -7.29 -14.53
N ASN A 161 12.41 -8.41 -15.10
CA ASN A 161 11.53 -9.45 -15.67
C ASN A 161 10.57 -8.97 -16.78
N CYS A 162 10.89 -7.90 -17.50
CA CYS A 162 10.09 -7.48 -18.65
C CYS A 162 10.36 -8.42 -19.83
N LYS A 163 9.29 -8.99 -20.38
CA LYS A 163 9.38 -9.95 -21.49
C LYS A 163 9.72 -9.26 -22.82
N GLU A 164 9.13 -8.09 -23.03
CA GLU A 164 9.21 -7.34 -24.28
C GLU A 164 9.58 -5.89 -23.95
N LEU A 165 10.61 -5.40 -24.64
CA LEU A 165 11.07 -4.02 -24.63
C LEU A 165 11.12 -3.57 -26.08
N ILE A 166 10.39 -2.52 -26.40
CA ILE A 166 10.24 -2.02 -27.77
C ILE A 166 10.71 -0.55 -27.76
N PRO A 167 11.46 -0.08 -28.76
CA PRO A 167 11.73 1.35 -28.88
C PRO A 167 10.43 2.14 -29.02
N SER A 168 10.31 3.23 -28.28
CA SER A 168 9.09 4.02 -28.25
C SER A 168 8.86 4.72 -29.59
N SER A 169 7.61 4.74 -30.03
CA SER A 169 7.21 5.43 -31.27
C SER A 169 7.20 6.95 -31.12
N TYR A 170 7.05 7.46 -29.89
CA TYR A 170 7.05 8.89 -29.60
C TYR A 170 8.47 9.43 -29.36
N ASN A 171 9.31 8.67 -28.66
CA ASN A 171 10.71 9.05 -28.43
C ASN A 171 11.65 7.87 -28.68
N ASN A 172 12.43 7.95 -29.75
CA ASN A 172 13.36 6.89 -30.17
C ASN A 172 14.44 6.55 -29.12
N GLU A 173 14.73 7.46 -28.19
CA GLU A 173 15.69 7.21 -27.10
C GLU A 173 15.10 6.40 -25.94
N ARG A 174 13.78 6.21 -25.91
CA ARG A 174 13.09 5.50 -24.84
C ARG A 174 12.62 4.12 -25.26
N LEU A 175 12.42 3.28 -24.25
CA LEU A 175 11.91 1.92 -24.36
C LEU A 175 10.55 1.81 -23.67
N ASP A 176 9.60 1.26 -24.43
CA ASP A 176 8.24 0.98 -24.03
C ASP A 176 8.09 -0.44 -23.49
N GLN A 177 7.18 -0.57 -22.53
CA GLN A 177 6.88 -1.81 -21.80
C GLN A 177 5.38 -2.13 -21.93
N PRO A 178 4.96 -2.59 -23.12
CA PRO A 178 3.54 -2.63 -23.48
C PRO A 178 2.72 -3.57 -22.60
N VAL A 179 3.27 -4.73 -22.22
CA VAL A 179 2.58 -5.72 -21.37
C VAL A 179 2.31 -5.18 -19.97
N GLU A 180 3.31 -4.53 -19.36
CA GLU A 180 3.18 -3.94 -18.02
C GLU A 180 2.22 -2.74 -18.03
N ALA A 181 2.30 -1.92 -19.08
CA ALA A 181 1.40 -0.80 -19.28
C ALA A 181 -0.07 -1.27 -19.45
N ALA A 182 -0.32 -2.29 -20.27
CA ALA A 182 -1.67 -2.85 -20.47
C ALA A 182 -2.23 -3.47 -19.17
N ASN A 183 -1.41 -4.22 -18.44
CA ASN A 183 -1.79 -4.76 -17.14
C ASN A 183 -2.16 -3.66 -16.15
N TRP A 184 -1.38 -2.59 -16.10
CA TRP A 184 -1.67 -1.44 -15.25
C TRP A 184 -2.94 -0.71 -15.68
N LEU A 185 -3.14 -0.44 -16.98
CA LEU A 185 -4.35 0.20 -17.53
C LEU A 185 -5.63 -0.56 -17.19
N LYS A 186 -5.59 -1.90 -17.29
CA LYS A 186 -6.74 -2.76 -16.94
C LYS A 186 -7.15 -2.59 -15.48
N ASN A 187 -6.17 -2.55 -14.58
CA ASN A 187 -6.43 -2.38 -13.16
C ASN A 187 -6.87 -0.93 -12.86
N PHE A 188 -6.22 0.05 -13.47
CA PHE A 188 -6.55 1.47 -13.32
C PHE A 188 -7.99 1.78 -13.73
N ARG A 189 -8.48 1.18 -14.83
CA ARG A 189 -9.88 1.27 -15.26
C ARG A 189 -10.84 0.66 -14.24
N THR A 190 -10.46 -0.48 -13.65
CA THR A 190 -11.28 -1.17 -12.65
C THR A 190 -11.41 -0.34 -11.38
N THR A 191 -10.33 0.31 -10.93
CA THR A 191 -10.32 1.15 -9.72
C THR A 191 -11.07 2.47 -9.89
N ASN A 192 -10.91 3.16 -11.02
CA ASN A 192 -11.40 4.53 -11.19
C ASN A 192 -12.55 4.67 -12.18
N GLY A 193 -13.19 3.57 -12.61
CA GLY A 193 -14.11 3.56 -13.75
C GLY A 193 -15.18 4.66 -13.74
N LYS A 194 -15.77 4.94 -12.56
CA LYS A 194 -16.79 6.01 -12.39
C LYS A 194 -16.23 7.41 -12.62
N LEU A 195 -15.00 7.67 -12.16
CA LEU A 195 -14.34 8.98 -12.23
C LEU A 195 -13.73 9.24 -13.62
N LEU A 196 -13.23 8.19 -14.28
CA LEU A 196 -12.61 8.31 -15.60
C LEU A 196 -13.58 8.70 -16.71
N ALA A 197 -14.87 8.38 -16.55
CA ALA A 197 -15.91 8.81 -17.48
C ALA A 197 -16.19 10.32 -17.42
N GLN A 198 -15.91 10.95 -16.28
CA GLN A 198 -16.16 12.38 -16.07
C GLN A 198 -14.97 13.25 -16.52
N ILE A 199 -13.76 12.68 -16.46
CA ILE A 199 -12.52 13.38 -16.81
C ILE A 199 -12.31 13.31 -18.33
N LYS A 200 -12.23 14.48 -18.98
CA LYS A 200 -12.07 14.61 -20.43
C LYS A 200 -10.68 15.11 -20.80
N THR A 201 -10.12 14.66 -21.92
CA THR A 201 -8.84 15.15 -22.44
C THR A 201 -8.93 16.61 -22.87
N LYS A 202 -7.87 17.38 -22.65
CA LYS A 202 -7.78 18.79 -23.08
C LYS A 202 -6.87 19.02 -24.26
N GLN A 203 -6.11 18.00 -24.62
CA GLN A 203 -5.16 18.06 -25.72
C GLN A 203 -5.50 16.99 -26.75
N LYS A 204 -5.18 17.31 -28.01
CA LYS A 204 -5.18 16.34 -29.10
C LYS A 204 -3.94 15.45 -29.01
N TYR A 205 -4.13 14.13 -29.07
CA TYR A 205 -3.05 13.15 -29.06
C TYR A 205 -3.02 12.35 -30.36
N ILE A 206 -1.83 12.23 -30.94
CA ILE A 206 -1.60 11.52 -32.20
C ILE A 206 -0.83 10.24 -31.87
N TRP A 207 -1.44 9.09 -32.11
CA TRP A 207 -0.83 7.77 -31.86
C TRP A 207 -0.14 7.23 -33.11
N GLY A 208 -0.67 7.58 -34.28
CA GLY A 208 -0.12 7.21 -35.57
C GLY A 208 -0.65 8.10 -36.69
N LYS A 209 -0.41 7.70 -37.95
CA LYS A 209 -0.78 8.53 -39.12
C LYS A 209 -2.30 8.74 -39.30
N ARG A 210 -3.11 7.81 -38.77
CA ARG A 210 -4.59 7.84 -38.88
C ARG A 210 -5.30 7.85 -37.54
N ASP A 211 -4.61 7.46 -36.47
CA ASP A 211 -5.19 7.33 -35.13
C ASP A 211 -4.93 8.57 -34.31
N ILE A 212 -5.98 9.37 -34.17
CA ILE A 212 -5.98 10.63 -33.46
C ILE A 212 -7.05 10.55 -32.38
N THR A 213 -6.71 11.00 -31.17
CA THR A 213 -7.67 11.26 -30.11
C THR A 213 -7.86 12.76 -30.01
N GLU A 214 -9.07 13.21 -30.31
CA GLU A 214 -9.45 14.61 -30.25
C GLU A 214 -9.62 15.09 -28.81
N GLU A 215 -9.73 16.40 -28.65
CA GLU A 215 -10.02 17.04 -27.37
C GLU A 215 -11.44 16.70 -26.94
N GLY A 216 -11.64 16.44 -25.65
CA GLY A 216 -12.95 16.13 -25.07
C GLY A 216 -13.30 14.63 -24.97
N CYS A 217 -12.43 13.72 -25.43
CA CYS A 217 -12.59 12.28 -25.19
C CYS A 217 -12.46 11.94 -23.70
N SER A 218 -13.21 10.95 -23.21
CA SER A 218 -13.08 10.54 -21.81
C SER A 218 -11.77 9.79 -21.57
N LEU A 219 -11.21 9.88 -20.35
CA LEU A 219 -10.03 9.07 -19.99
C LEU A 219 -10.34 7.57 -19.99
N SER A 220 -11.61 7.20 -19.83
CA SER A 220 -12.05 5.81 -19.98
C SER A 220 -11.82 5.31 -21.40
N ASP A 221 -12.26 6.07 -22.41
CA ASP A 221 -12.07 5.70 -23.82
C ASP A 221 -10.59 5.63 -24.19
N LEU A 222 -9.79 6.54 -23.62
CA LEU A 222 -8.34 6.52 -23.82
C LEU A 222 -7.69 5.27 -23.22
N ALA A 223 -8.10 4.86 -22.02
CA ALA A 223 -7.63 3.62 -21.40
C ALA A 223 -8.05 2.39 -22.22
N GLU A 224 -9.25 2.39 -22.81
CA GLU A 224 -9.71 1.31 -23.69
C GLU A 224 -8.93 1.24 -25.00
N LYS A 225 -8.61 2.39 -25.60
CA LYS A 225 -7.71 2.43 -26.76
C LYS A 225 -6.34 1.85 -26.44
N GLY A 226 -5.76 2.17 -25.29
CA GLY A 226 -4.48 1.61 -24.84
C GLY A 226 -4.54 0.09 -24.57
N LEU A 227 -5.70 -0.43 -24.17
CA LEU A 227 -5.92 -1.87 -23.98
C LEU A 227 -6.15 -2.61 -25.31
N ALA A 228 -6.82 -1.98 -26.27
CA ALA A 228 -7.03 -2.53 -27.61
C ALA A 228 -5.72 -2.56 -28.43
N TRP A 229 -4.93 -1.49 -28.32
CA TRP A 229 -3.67 -1.31 -29.03
C TRP A 229 -2.49 -1.35 -28.06
N VAL A 230 -2.09 -2.56 -27.68
CA VAL A 230 -1.07 -2.82 -26.66
C VAL A 230 0.28 -2.16 -27.00
N THR A 231 0.60 -1.95 -28.28
CA THR A 231 1.81 -1.24 -28.73
C THR A 231 1.89 0.20 -28.21
N TYR A 232 0.76 0.89 -28.12
CA TYR A 232 0.68 2.29 -27.64
C TYR A 232 0.30 2.38 -26.16
N ALA A 233 0.22 1.25 -25.45
CA ALA A 233 -0.21 1.24 -24.05
C ALA A 233 0.71 2.09 -23.15
N SER A 234 2.03 2.04 -23.38
CA SER A 234 3.00 2.82 -22.60
C SER A 234 2.79 4.33 -22.75
N ASP A 235 2.55 4.78 -23.97
CA ASP A 235 2.25 6.18 -24.28
C ASP A 235 0.88 6.59 -23.72
N ALA A 236 -0.12 5.70 -23.80
CA ALA A 236 -1.45 5.94 -23.22
C ALA A 236 -1.37 6.16 -21.70
N VAL A 237 -0.55 5.39 -20.99
CA VAL A 237 -0.26 5.62 -19.56
C VAL A 237 0.36 7.00 -19.35
N GLY A 238 1.36 7.37 -20.14
CA GLY A 238 2.00 8.69 -20.06
C GLY A 238 1.03 9.85 -20.26
N VAL A 239 0.13 9.73 -21.24
CA VAL A 239 -0.91 10.72 -21.51
C VAL A 239 -1.91 10.82 -20.35
N ILE A 240 -2.39 9.69 -19.83
CA ILE A 240 -3.31 9.67 -18.68
C ILE A 240 -2.67 10.35 -17.47
N LEU A 241 -1.42 10.02 -17.13
CA LEU A 241 -0.72 10.65 -16.00
C LEU A 241 -0.53 12.16 -16.21
N LYS A 242 -0.20 12.58 -17.44
CA LYS A 242 -0.05 14.00 -17.79
C LYS A 242 -1.37 14.76 -17.61
N GLU A 243 -2.47 14.22 -18.12
CA GLU A 243 -3.79 14.88 -18.04
C GLU A 243 -4.29 14.93 -16.59
N LEU A 244 -4.12 13.83 -15.82
CA LEU A 244 -4.47 13.80 -14.39
C LEU A 244 -3.71 14.88 -13.60
N LYS A 245 -2.41 15.03 -13.85
CA LYS A 245 -1.56 16.04 -13.22
C LYS A 245 -1.96 17.47 -13.59
N GLN A 246 -2.39 17.71 -14.83
CA GLN A 246 -2.82 19.04 -15.27
C GLN A 246 -4.19 19.42 -14.70
N GLN A 247 -5.09 18.44 -14.56
CA GLN A 247 -6.46 18.69 -14.10
C GLN A 247 -6.62 18.70 -12.58
N SER A 248 -5.73 18.02 -11.84
CA SER A 248 -5.74 18.07 -10.37
C SER A 248 -5.59 19.51 -9.84
N CYS A 249 -4.76 20.32 -10.50
CA CYS A 249 -4.59 21.75 -10.18
C CYS A 249 -5.86 22.59 -10.29
N GLN A 250 -6.89 22.10 -10.99
CA GLN A 250 -8.16 22.81 -11.19
C GLN A 250 -9.19 22.52 -10.11
N GLY A 251 -8.91 21.53 -9.24
CA GLY A 251 -9.79 21.17 -8.12
C GLY A 251 -11.01 20.33 -8.49
N SER A 252 -11.12 19.84 -9.74
CA SER A 252 -12.25 19.02 -10.20
C SER A 252 -12.34 17.66 -9.50
N PHE A 253 -11.20 17.11 -9.08
CA PHE A 253 -11.11 15.84 -8.36
C PHE A 253 -9.89 15.84 -7.43
N ARG A 254 -9.89 14.92 -6.47
CA ARG A 254 -8.75 14.68 -5.56
C ARG A 254 -7.91 13.53 -6.09
N LEU A 255 -6.60 13.70 -6.16
CA LEU A 255 -5.68 12.70 -6.71
C LEU A 255 -4.83 12.06 -5.60
N LEU A 256 -4.80 10.73 -5.55
CA LEU A 256 -3.86 9.96 -4.73
C LEU A 256 -2.87 9.23 -5.65
N VAL A 257 -1.58 9.50 -5.48
CA VAL A 257 -0.52 8.74 -6.13
C VAL A 257 0.07 7.78 -5.11
N ALA A 258 -0.19 6.49 -5.26
CA ALA A 258 0.25 5.46 -4.34
C ALA A 258 1.28 4.55 -5.02
N VAL A 259 2.54 4.59 -4.58
CA VAL A 259 3.65 3.86 -5.24
C VAL A 259 4.33 2.94 -4.24
N ASP A 260 4.24 1.62 -4.48
CA ASP A 260 5.01 0.64 -3.72
C ASP A 260 6.39 0.42 -4.35
N GLY A 261 7.46 0.52 -3.55
CA GLY A 261 8.83 0.29 -4.01
C GLY A 261 9.42 1.45 -4.81
N ILE A 262 9.21 2.68 -4.34
CA ILE A 262 9.61 3.90 -5.05
C ILE A 262 11.13 3.97 -5.32
N ASN A 263 11.94 3.24 -4.56
CA ASN A 263 13.38 3.14 -4.76
C ASN A 263 13.79 2.58 -6.13
N SER A 264 12.91 1.88 -6.85
CA SER A 264 13.21 1.44 -8.22
C SER A 264 13.32 2.58 -9.23
N LEU A 265 12.69 3.73 -8.96
CA LEU A 265 12.68 4.89 -9.86
C LEU A 265 14.06 5.51 -10.07
N TRP A 266 14.96 5.43 -9.10
CA TRP A 266 16.33 5.96 -9.17
C TRP A 266 17.40 4.86 -9.01
N GLY A 267 16.97 3.60 -9.00
CA GLY A 267 17.86 2.45 -8.83
C GLY A 267 18.57 2.04 -10.13
N LYS A 268 19.01 0.78 -10.17
CA LYS A 268 19.53 0.15 -11.39
C LYS A 268 18.46 -0.78 -11.97
N THR A 269 18.41 -0.95 -13.29
CA THR A 269 17.54 -1.95 -13.92
C THR A 269 18.26 -3.29 -14.02
N ALA A 270 17.50 -4.38 -14.06
CA ALA A 270 18.00 -5.71 -14.43
C ALA A 270 17.78 -6.00 -15.93
N LEU A 271 17.32 -5.03 -16.70
CA LEU A 271 16.87 -5.18 -18.08
C LEU A 271 18.02 -5.02 -19.05
N LYS A 272 17.95 -5.77 -20.15
CA LYS A 272 18.89 -5.67 -21.26
C LYS A 272 18.14 -5.57 -22.57
N HIS A 273 18.53 -4.62 -23.40
CA HIS A 273 18.04 -4.46 -24.77
C HIS A 273 19.24 -4.57 -25.70
N ASN A 274 19.18 -5.44 -26.70
CA ASN A 274 20.29 -5.70 -27.64
C ASN A 274 21.65 -5.97 -26.94
N LYS A 275 21.62 -6.74 -25.84
CA LYS A 275 22.77 -7.09 -24.98
C LYS A 275 23.40 -5.91 -24.22
N GLN A 276 22.85 -4.70 -24.33
CA GLN A 276 23.25 -3.53 -23.54
C GLN A 276 22.36 -3.41 -22.30
N ASN A 277 22.94 -2.88 -21.21
CA ASN A 277 22.16 -2.59 -20.00
C ASN A 277 21.34 -1.33 -20.23
N VAL A 278 20.07 -1.37 -19.85
CA VAL A 278 19.13 -0.26 -20.02
C VAL A 278 19.18 0.63 -18.77
N SER A 279 19.30 1.94 -18.95
CA SER A 279 19.20 2.87 -17.82
C SER A 279 17.74 3.07 -17.38
N VAL A 280 17.52 3.52 -16.15
CA VAL A 280 16.14 3.75 -15.66
C VAL A 280 15.44 4.90 -16.41
N GLU A 281 16.21 5.84 -16.93
CA GLU A 281 15.72 7.04 -17.63
C GLU A 281 15.25 6.73 -19.05
N GLU A 282 15.79 5.67 -19.65
CA GLU A 282 15.34 5.15 -20.94
C GLU A 282 13.95 4.53 -20.86
N LEU A 283 13.46 4.11 -19.69
CA LEU A 283 12.15 3.45 -19.57
C LEU A 283 11.01 4.48 -19.56
N THR A 284 10.11 4.42 -20.54
CA THR A 284 8.99 5.37 -20.69
C THR A 284 8.08 5.41 -19.46
N LEU A 285 7.73 4.25 -18.89
CA LEU A 285 6.86 4.17 -17.70
C LEU A 285 7.52 4.81 -16.48
N ILE A 286 8.81 4.56 -16.26
CA ILE A 286 9.53 5.12 -15.12
C ILE A 286 9.70 6.62 -15.28
N HIS A 287 10.05 7.10 -16.48
CA HIS A 287 10.17 8.53 -16.78
C HIS A 287 8.86 9.29 -16.49
N ASN A 288 7.72 8.74 -16.93
CA ASN A 288 6.42 9.34 -16.67
C ASN A 288 6.04 9.28 -15.19
N LEU A 289 6.42 8.22 -14.48
CA LEU A 289 6.20 8.10 -13.05
C LEU A 289 7.04 9.08 -12.23
N ARG A 290 8.31 9.31 -12.59
CA ARG A 290 9.15 10.34 -11.94
C ARG A 290 8.47 11.70 -11.95
N LYS A 291 7.91 12.10 -13.10
CA LYS A 291 7.15 13.34 -13.23
C LYS A 291 5.90 13.38 -12.34
N MET A 292 5.28 12.25 -12.05
CA MET A 292 4.09 12.22 -11.18
C MET A 292 4.46 12.39 -9.70
N VAL A 293 5.68 12.03 -9.31
CA VAL A 293 6.21 12.16 -7.95
C VAL A 293 6.72 13.59 -7.66
N GLU A 294 6.96 14.39 -8.69
CA GLU A 294 7.26 15.81 -8.56
C GLU A 294 6.10 16.56 -7.87
N ASN A 295 6.41 17.63 -7.13
CA ASN A 295 5.49 18.41 -6.30
C ASN A 295 5.06 19.72 -6.98
N ASP A 296 5.11 19.76 -8.30
CA ASP A 296 4.73 20.88 -9.16
C ASP A 296 3.22 20.99 -9.42
N TRP A 297 2.42 20.10 -8.81
CA TRP A 297 0.97 20.07 -8.94
C TRP A 297 0.26 20.12 -7.56
N ALA A 298 -0.99 20.54 -7.55
CA ALA A 298 -1.84 20.69 -6.37
C ALA A 298 -3.12 19.85 -6.50
N GLY A 299 -3.91 19.74 -5.44
CA GLY A 299 -5.17 18.99 -5.46
C GLY A 299 -5.04 17.50 -5.13
N GLY A 300 -3.93 17.08 -4.53
CA GLY A 300 -3.75 15.69 -4.12
C GLY A 300 -2.56 15.41 -3.21
N ALA A 301 -2.29 14.13 -3.01
CA ALA A 301 -1.22 13.64 -2.14
C ALA A 301 -0.47 12.46 -2.78
N ILE A 302 0.81 12.35 -2.46
CA ILE A 302 1.68 11.26 -2.92
C ILE A 302 2.05 10.42 -1.71
N VAL A 303 1.71 9.13 -1.73
CA VAL A 303 2.09 8.16 -0.70
C VAL A 303 2.97 7.09 -1.36
N ALA A 304 4.21 7.04 -0.93
CA ALA A 304 5.21 6.12 -1.46
C ALA A 304 5.70 5.18 -0.36
N THR A 305 6.11 3.98 -0.74
CA THR A 305 6.81 3.07 0.18
C THR A 305 8.20 2.76 -0.34
N LEU A 306 9.12 2.53 0.58
CA LEU A 306 10.38 1.88 0.29
C LEU A 306 10.22 0.37 0.39
N SER A 307 10.77 -0.36 -0.57
CA SER A 307 10.83 -1.82 -0.47
C SER A 307 12.22 -2.33 -0.83
N GLN A 308 12.84 -2.98 0.16
CA GLN A 308 14.04 -3.80 -0.03
C GLN A 308 13.71 -5.12 -0.75
N THR A 309 12.46 -5.59 -0.66
CA THR A 309 12.07 -6.89 -1.21
C THR A 309 11.87 -6.77 -2.71
N GLY A 310 12.73 -7.43 -3.47
CA GLY A 310 12.66 -7.40 -4.94
C GLY A 310 13.38 -6.23 -5.58
N ALA A 311 14.08 -5.41 -4.79
CA ALA A 311 14.99 -4.38 -5.26
C ALA A 311 16.23 -5.02 -5.91
N PRO A 312 16.55 -4.66 -7.17
CA PRO A 312 17.72 -5.18 -7.85
C PRO A 312 19.00 -4.54 -7.27
N PHE A 313 20.04 -5.35 -7.04
CA PHE A 313 21.37 -4.89 -6.62
C PHE A 313 21.47 -4.15 -5.27
N THR A 314 20.45 -4.22 -4.41
CA THR A 314 20.51 -3.65 -3.05
C THR A 314 20.87 -4.71 -2.00
N PRO A 315 21.84 -4.45 -1.09
CA PRO A 315 22.18 -5.38 -0.04
C PRO A 315 21.05 -5.53 0.99
N ARG A 316 21.03 -6.67 1.69
CA ARG A 316 19.86 -7.13 2.47
C ARG A 316 19.48 -6.33 3.73
N PRO A 317 20.38 -5.66 4.48
CA PRO A 317 19.99 -5.01 5.73
C PRO A 317 19.53 -3.55 5.56
N LEU A 318 19.63 -2.96 4.36
CA LEU A 318 19.30 -1.55 4.17
C LEU A 318 17.79 -1.33 4.14
N TYR A 319 17.31 -0.39 4.94
CA TYR A 319 15.90 0.01 4.98
C TYR A 319 15.69 1.53 5.12
N LEU A 320 16.77 2.29 5.35
CA LEU A 320 16.68 3.72 5.54
C LEU A 320 16.46 4.44 4.21
N PRO A 321 15.71 5.56 4.19
CA PRO A 321 15.45 6.33 2.98
C PRO A 321 16.69 6.74 2.21
N HIS A 322 17.69 7.32 2.88
CA HIS A 322 18.92 7.77 2.23
C HIS A 322 19.68 6.60 1.56
N GLU A 323 19.64 5.41 2.17
CA GLU A 323 20.36 4.24 1.67
C GLU A 323 19.68 3.62 0.44
N LEU A 324 18.34 3.51 0.47
CA LEU A 324 17.57 2.86 -0.60
C LEU A 324 17.31 3.78 -1.79
N LEU A 325 17.12 5.08 -1.58
CA LEU A 325 16.88 6.04 -2.65
C LEU A 325 18.19 6.51 -3.32
N GLY A 326 19.32 6.39 -2.61
CA GLY A 326 20.58 7.01 -3.04
C GLY A 326 20.50 8.54 -3.01
N ARG A 327 21.56 9.20 -3.51
CA ARG A 327 21.67 10.67 -3.50
C ARG A 327 20.62 11.31 -4.40
N ASP A 328 20.48 10.81 -5.62
CA ASP A 328 19.61 11.41 -6.63
C ASP A 328 18.13 11.28 -6.26
N GLY A 329 17.73 10.09 -5.78
CA GLY A 329 16.36 9.86 -5.34
C GLY A 329 16.00 10.66 -4.09
N PHE A 330 16.93 10.77 -3.13
CA PHE A 330 16.71 11.57 -1.93
C PHE A 330 16.58 13.07 -2.28
N ALA A 331 17.49 13.61 -3.09
CA ALA A 331 17.44 15.01 -3.52
C ALA A 331 16.18 15.35 -4.34
N THR A 332 15.68 14.42 -5.14
CA THR A 332 14.44 14.62 -5.92
C THR A 332 13.19 14.61 -5.04
N LEU A 333 13.17 13.75 -4.01
CA LEU A 333 12.03 13.58 -3.11
C LEU A 333 11.95 14.64 -2.00
N ASP A 334 13.07 15.26 -1.64
CA ASP A 334 13.11 16.32 -0.64
C ASP A 334 12.28 17.55 -1.11
N PRO A 335 11.41 18.14 -0.26
CA PRO A 335 10.96 17.71 1.07
C PRO A 335 9.88 16.62 1.05
N PHE A 336 9.95 15.67 1.99
CA PHE A 336 8.94 14.64 2.22
C PHE A 336 8.72 14.37 3.72
N VAL A 337 7.58 13.77 4.06
CA VAL A 337 7.23 13.34 5.43
C VAL A 337 7.58 11.86 5.59
N PRO A 338 8.65 11.51 6.32
CA PRO A 338 9.00 10.12 6.60
C PRO A 338 8.07 9.54 7.67
N ILE A 339 7.46 8.38 7.40
CA ILE A 339 6.63 7.64 8.36
C ILE A 339 7.26 6.26 8.55
N GLU A 340 7.66 5.95 9.77
CA GLU A 340 8.29 4.68 10.13
C GLU A 340 7.23 3.60 10.35
N VAL A 341 7.41 2.45 9.72
CA VAL A 341 6.57 1.26 9.90
C VAL A 341 7.37 0.20 10.65
N CYS A 342 7.14 0.16 11.96
CA CYS A 342 7.79 -0.76 12.90
C CYS A 342 7.17 -2.16 12.90
N ASN A 343 7.86 -3.09 13.57
CA ASN A 343 7.34 -4.39 13.97
C ASN A 343 6.11 -4.25 14.89
N TYR A 344 5.40 -5.35 15.16
CA TYR A 344 4.20 -5.29 15.99
C TYR A 344 4.52 -4.85 17.42
N THR A 345 3.65 -4.01 17.96
CA THR A 345 3.58 -3.78 19.41
C THR A 345 3.10 -5.05 20.11
N ASP A 346 3.23 -5.10 21.43
CA ASP A 346 2.77 -6.26 22.20
C ASP A 346 1.26 -6.49 22.08
N ALA A 347 0.48 -5.41 21.99
CA ALA A 347 -0.96 -5.47 21.79
C ALA A 347 -1.32 -5.90 20.35
N GLU A 348 -0.61 -5.39 19.33
CA GLU A 348 -0.80 -5.79 17.93
C GLU A 348 -0.46 -7.27 17.72
N PHE A 349 0.67 -7.73 18.29
CA PHE A 349 1.08 -9.12 18.20
C PHE A 349 0.03 -10.02 18.85
N GLU A 350 -0.47 -9.65 20.02
CA GLU A 350 -1.47 -10.45 20.71
C GLU A 350 -2.78 -10.54 19.92
N SER A 351 -3.25 -9.40 19.40
CA SER A 351 -4.45 -9.36 18.60
C SER A 351 -4.31 -10.22 17.33
N CYS A 352 -3.12 -10.22 16.70
CA CYS A 352 -2.83 -11.05 15.54
C CYS A 352 -2.75 -12.55 15.87
N TYR A 353 -2.13 -12.91 17.00
CA TYR A 353 -2.08 -14.28 17.48
C TYR A 353 -3.48 -14.81 17.78
N GLN A 354 -4.29 -14.04 18.50
CA GLN A 354 -5.68 -14.40 18.79
C GLN A 354 -6.54 -14.52 17.51
N TYR A 355 -6.33 -13.65 16.53
CA TYR A 355 -7.00 -13.73 15.23
C TYR A 355 -6.71 -15.06 14.52
N TYR A 356 -5.46 -15.54 14.54
CA TYR A 356 -5.10 -16.84 13.98
C TYR A 356 -5.66 -18.02 14.76
N LEU A 357 -5.70 -17.94 16.10
CA LEU A 357 -6.35 -18.96 16.92
C LEU A 357 -7.84 -19.08 16.62
N GLU A 358 -8.54 -17.96 16.50
CA GLU A 358 -9.98 -17.92 16.27
C GLU A 358 -10.37 -18.53 14.91
N ARG A 359 -9.54 -18.32 13.88
CA ARG A 359 -9.71 -18.90 12.54
C ARG A 359 -9.20 -20.35 12.46
N LYS A 360 -8.75 -20.93 13.58
CA LYS A 360 -8.11 -22.25 13.65
C LYS A 360 -6.98 -22.36 12.61
N TRP A 361 -6.19 -21.30 12.47
CA TRP A 361 -5.05 -21.30 11.54
C TRP A 361 -3.87 -22.06 12.14
N LEU A 362 -3.64 -21.91 13.44
CA LEU A 362 -2.64 -22.67 14.19
C LEU A 362 -3.24 -24.02 14.60
N GLN A 363 -2.76 -25.11 14.00
CA GLN A 363 -3.29 -26.45 14.23
C GLN A 363 -2.48 -27.25 15.26
N HIS A 364 -1.20 -26.93 15.42
CA HIS A 364 -0.33 -27.60 16.38
C HIS A 364 -0.83 -27.49 17.84
N GLU A 365 -0.89 -28.61 18.57
CA GLU A 365 -1.46 -28.68 19.92
C GLU A 365 -0.81 -27.72 20.92
N LYS A 366 0.51 -27.57 20.84
CA LYS A 366 1.28 -26.66 21.71
C LYS A 366 1.14 -25.18 21.32
N ALA A 367 0.56 -24.86 20.17
CA ALA A 367 0.43 -23.47 19.74
C ALA A 367 -0.51 -22.68 20.67
N ASN A 368 -1.45 -23.35 21.33
CA ASN A 368 -2.42 -22.74 22.26
C ASN A 368 -1.86 -22.56 23.68
N THR A 369 -0.65 -23.04 23.97
CA THR A 369 -0.06 -22.93 25.31
C THR A 369 0.68 -21.60 25.49
N LYS A 370 0.86 -21.19 26.76
CA LYS A 370 1.66 -19.99 27.09
C LYS A 370 3.09 -20.10 26.54
N GLU A 371 3.68 -21.28 26.58
CA GLU A 371 5.02 -21.55 26.06
C GLU A 371 5.07 -21.38 24.55
N GLY A 372 4.15 -22.01 23.80
CA GLY A 372 4.09 -21.85 22.35
C GLY A 372 3.90 -20.40 21.91
N ARG A 373 3.06 -19.64 22.61
CA ARG A 373 2.89 -18.19 22.38
C ARG A 373 4.20 -17.41 22.58
N MET A 374 4.95 -17.69 23.65
CA MET A 374 6.23 -17.03 23.91
C MET A 374 7.30 -17.41 22.89
N GLU A 375 7.35 -18.68 22.48
CA GLU A 375 8.25 -19.16 21.42
C GLU A 375 7.95 -18.48 20.08
N LEU A 376 6.69 -18.41 19.67
CA LEU A 376 6.27 -17.71 18.44
C LEU A 376 6.64 -16.24 18.47
N ARG A 377 6.45 -15.58 19.61
CA ARG A 377 6.85 -14.18 19.82
C ARG A 377 8.36 -14.00 19.68
N PHE A 378 9.14 -14.90 20.27
CA PHE A 378 10.60 -14.87 20.23
C PHE A 378 11.14 -15.13 18.82
N LEU A 379 10.69 -16.21 18.17
CA LEU A 379 11.13 -16.62 16.83
C LEU A 379 10.77 -15.61 15.74
N SER A 380 9.58 -15.00 15.84
CA SER A 380 9.15 -13.98 14.88
C SER A 380 9.77 -12.61 15.15
N GLY A 381 10.28 -12.35 16.36
CA GLY A 381 10.71 -11.02 16.78
C GLY A 381 9.59 -9.97 16.71
N ARG A 382 8.32 -10.39 16.76
CA ARG A 382 7.12 -9.56 16.46
C ARG A 382 7.09 -8.98 15.04
N ASN A 383 7.88 -9.53 14.11
CA ASN A 383 7.82 -9.13 12.71
C ASN A 383 6.59 -9.74 12.02
N PRO A 384 5.71 -8.93 11.41
CA PRO A 384 4.46 -9.39 10.80
C PRO A 384 4.64 -10.52 9.79
N GLY A 385 5.55 -10.34 8.83
CA GLY A 385 5.74 -11.33 7.77
C GLY A 385 6.56 -12.54 8.18
N LEU A 386 7.37 -12.48 9.24
CA LEU A 386 7.97 -13.69 9.84
C LEU A 386 6.95 -14.47 10.65
N PHE A 387 6.11 -13.77 11.43
CA PHE A 387 5.05 -14.41 12.20
C PHE A 387 4.05 -15.14 11.31
N GLU A 388 3.62 -14.53 10.20
CA GLU A 388 2.77 -15.18 9.19
C GLU A 388 3.43 -16.42 8.59
N ARG A 389 4.74 -16.38 8.28
CA ARG A 389 5.48 -17.53 7.76
C ARG A 389 5.50 -18.69 8.72
N ILE A 390 5.84 -18.40 9.98
CA ILE A 390 5.94 -19.41 11.02
C ILE A 390 4.57 -20.04 11.25
N SER A 391 3.54 -19.20 11.34
CA SER A 391 2.16 -19.65 11.55
C SER A 391 1.59 -20.44 10.37
N ALA A 392 2.09 -20.26 9.15
CA ALA A 392 1.56 -20.95 7.96
C ALA A 392 1.95 -22.42 7.84
N PHE A 393 2.92 -22.92 8.62
CA PHE A 393 3.35 -24.33 8.60
C PHE A 393 3.13 -25.06 9.93
N LEU A 394 2.53 -24.40 10.92
CA LEU A 394 2.15 -24.96 12.23
C LEU A 394 0.69 -25.39 12.24
#